data_AF-A0A168LYF8-F1
#
_entry.id   AF-A0A168LYF8-F1
#
_cell.length_a   1.000
_cell.length_b   1.000
_cell.length_c   1.000
_cell.angle_alpha   90.00
_cell.angle_beta   90.00
_cell.angle_gamma   90.00
#
_symmetry.space_group_name_H-M   'P 1'
#
loop_
_entity.id
_entity.type
_entity.pdbx_description
1 polymer ?
#
loop_
_entity_poly.entity_id
_entity_poly.type
_entity_poly.pdbx_seq_one_letter_code
_entity_poly.pdbx_strand_id
1 'polypeptide(L)'
;MTSKLIKEYRENELKWLSIVNKLDAGTVKKDAKFKKLVRSGIPASVRSRVWQFLAGSNDYRKPNQFSILVQKPRTKIYHVIERDIARCYPDHTQFMDKHGQGQKDLSTVLKAYSQYNSHLEYCQGMGRLAGLMLMQMTVEDTFWLLVATIDRYMNGYFTPTLSQLRIDAYIIGQLLKDHSPKLAQHLESNDVLPIMYIAQWFLTAFTMTLPWDSVLRVWDAFYFEGIKVFYRVSLAIMDICKDHLLNNCPTNSELLAFLLHIPHEYLQPNTLLESAFRINLSKTDIKRYAKRAGSEDATTSGLPFEHGIKNLQVGNSNSHSLGFKSLGGKKISKKSSNSSSVYE
;
A
#
# COMPACT_ATOMS: atom_id res chain seq x y z
N MET A 1 -2.71 27.44 18.49
CA MET A 1 -3.38 26.26 19.08
C MET A 1 -3.80 26.64 20.51
N THR A 2 -5.06 26.46 20.90
CA THR A 2 -5.55 26.88 22.23
C THR A 2 -5.01 25.98 23.35
N SER A 3 -4.95 26.47 24.59
CA SER A 3 -4.47 25.68 25.75
C SER A 3 -5.20 24.34 25.91
N LYS A 4 -6.52 24.32 25.64
CA LYS A 4 -7.35 23.11 25.63
C LYS A 4 -6.90 22.09 24.57
N LEU A 5 -6.66 22.53 23.33
CA LEU A 5 -6.20 21.66 22.24
C LEU A 5 -4.82 21.05 22.52
N ILE A 6 -3.91 21.81 23.14
CA ILE A 6 -2.59 21.31 23.53
C ILE A 6 -2.72 20.22 24.60
N LYS A 7 -3.60 20.42 25.58
CA LYS A 7 -3.88 19.42 26.62
C LYS A 7 -4.45 18.13 26.03
N GLU A 8 -5.45 18.24 25.16
CA GLU A 8 -6.05 17.09 24.47
C GLU A 8 -5.03 16.33 23.61
N TYR A 9 -4.15 17.04 22.91
CA TYR A 9 -3.07 16.43 22.13
C TYR A 9 -2.11 15.63 23.02
N ARG A 10 -1.68 16.18 24.16
CA ARG A 10 -0.77 15.50 25.10
C ARG A 10 -1.44 14.29 25.76
N GLU A 11 -2.71 14.38 26.11
CA GLU A 11 -3.45 13.23 26.65
C GLU A 11 -3.55 12.09 25.63
N ASN A 12 -3.81 12.42 24.36
CA ASN A 12 -3.83 11.43 23.27
C ASN A 12 -2.44 10.81 23.04
N GLU A 13 -1.39 11.61 23.10
CA GLU A 13 0.01 11.15 23.01
C GLU A 13 0.35 10.14 24.12
N LEU A 14 0.10 10.49 25.38
CA LEU A 14 0.34 9.61 26.53
C LEU A 14 -0.46 8.31 26.45
N LYS A 15 -1.70 8.41 25.96
CA LYS A 15 -2.55 7.24 25.72
C LYS A 15 -1.93 6.29 24.71
N TRP A 16 -1.45 6.79 23.57
CA TRP A 16 -0.76 5.98 22.56
C TRP A 16 0.53 5.35 23.09
N LEU A 17 1.34 6.10 23.83
CA LEU A 17 2.55 5.56 24.46
C LEU A 17 2.21 4.42 25.43
N SER A 18 1.17 4.58 26.25
CA SER A 18 0.72 3.49 27.14
C SER A 18 0.24 2.27 26.36
N ILE A 19 -0.48 2.45 25.26
CA ILE A 19 -0.98 1.35 24.41
C ILE A 19 0.20 0.57 23.83
N VAL A 20 1.13 1.26 23.16
CA VAL A 20 2.27 0.62 22.47
C VAL A 20 3.22 -0.07 23.45
N ASN A 21 3.33 0.41 24.69
CA ASN A 21 4.20 -0.20 25.71
C ASN A 21 3.60 -1.43 26.38
N LYS A 22 2.27 -1.49 26.51
CA LYS A 22 1.60 -2.47 27.39
C LYS A 22 0.82 -3.54 26.64
N LEU A 23 0.42 -3.29 25.40
CA LEU A 23 -0.46 -4.15 24.63
C LEU A 23 0.25 -4.71 23.40
N ASP A 24 -0.23 -5.85 22.91
CA ASP A 24 0.18 -6.38 21.61
C ASP A 24 -0.68 -5.81 20.47
N ALA A 25 -0.08 -5.66 19.30
CA ALA A 25 -0.75 -5.09 18.13
C ALA A 25 -1.94 -5.92 17.65
N GLY A 26 -1.90 -7.24 17.85
CA GLY A 26 -2.97 -8.16 17.46
C GLY A 26 -4.26 -7.92 18.26
N THR A 27 -4.15 -7.75 19.58
CA THR A 27 -5.25 -7.38 20.47
C THR A 27 -5.77 -5.99 20.15
N VAL A 28 -4.86 -5.02 19.97
CA VAL A 28 -5.24 -3.63 19.66
C VAL A 28 -6.12 -3.56 18.39
N LYS A 29 -5.77 -4.32 17.35
CA LYS A 29 -6.50 -4.30 16.07
C LYS A 29 -7.88 -4.96 16.11
N LYS A 30 -8.17 -5.75 17.14
CA LYS A 30 -9.47 -6.39 17.34
C LYS A 30 -10.46 -5.49 18.09
N ASP A 31 -9.97 -4.46 18.79
CA ASP A 31 -10.81 -3.58 19.61
C ASP A 31 -11.40 -2.41 18.80
N ALA A 32 -12.73 -2.25 18.88
CA ALA A 32 -13.45 -1.14 18.28
C ALA A 32 -13.09 0.24 18.88
N LYS A 33 -12.69 0.30 20.15
CA LYS A 33 -12.25 1.54 20.82
C LYS A 33 -10.95 2.05 20.20
N PHE A 34 -9.98 1.18 19.96
CA PHE A 34 -8.74 1.56 19.30
C PHE A 34 -8.95 1.90 17.83
N LYS A 35 -9.89 1.23 17.15
CA LYS A 35 -10.29 1.63 15.80
C LYS A 35 -10.79 3.08 15.77
N LYS A 36 -11.67 3.47 16.70
CA LYS A 36 -12.14 4.87 16.82
C LYS A 36 -10.98 5.82 17.10
N LEU A 37 -10.05 5.43 17.98
CA LEU A 37 -8.87 6.23 18.32
C LEU A 37 -7.94 6.48 17.12
N VAL A 38 -7.66 5.44 16.33
CA VAL A 38 -6.88 5.59 15.08
C VAL A 38 -7.60 6.49 14.10
N ARG A 39 -8.90 6.30 13.92
CA ARG A 39 -9.70 7.11 13.00
C ARG A 39 -9.80 8.58 13.41
N SER A 40 -9.67 8.91 14.69
CA SER A 40 -9.54 10.32 15.15
C SER A 40 -8.17 10.94 14.87
N GLY A 41 -7.19 10.15 14.44
CA GLY A 41 -5.84 10.59 14.09
C GLY A 41 -4.81 10.28 15.18
N ILE A 42 -3.60 9.95 14.73
CA ILE A 42 -2.46 9.66 15.59
C ILE A 42 -1.63 10.94 15.73
N PRO A 43 -1.24 11.36 16.95
CA PRO A 43 -0.37 12.51 17.16
C PRO A 43 0.98 12.33 16.44
N ALA A 44 1.50 13.40 15.83
CA ALA A 44 2.70 13.34 14.99
C ALA A 44 3.93 12.83 15.75
N SER A 45 4.07 13.24 17.01
CA SER A 45 5.18 12.88 17.89
C SER A 45 5.28 11.38 18.20
N VAL A 46 4.19 10.62 18.09
CA VAL A 46 4.17 9.18 18.34
C VAL A 46 3.92 8.36 17.07
N ARG A 47 3.70 9.01 15.92
CA ARG A 47 3.29 8.34 14.69
C ARG A 47 4.28 7.29 14.23
N SER A 48 5.58 7.60 14.22
CA SER A 48 6.63 6.62 13.93
C SER A 48 6.46 5.34 14.74
N ARG A 49 6.31 5.49 16.07
CA ARG A 49 6.23 4.37 16.98
C ARG A 49 4.92 3.58 16.82
N VAL A 50 3.80 4.27 16.65
CA VAL A 50 2.48 3.63 16.48
C VAL A 50 2.39 2.92 15.13
N TRP A 51 2.90 3.51 14.04
CA TRP A 51 2.94 2.85 12.73
C TRP A 51 3.79 1.58 12.77
N GLN A 52 4.99 1.64 13.33
CA GLN A 52 5.85 0.46 13.50
C GLN A 52 5.17 -0.63 14.35
N PHE A 53 4.53 -0.24 15.46
CA PHE A 53 3.77 -1.14 16.32
C PHE A 53 2.61 -1.80 15.59
N LEU A 54 1.76 -1.02 14.91
CA LEU A 54 0.61 -1.53 14.17
C LEU A 54 1.08 -2.39 12.98
N ALA A 55 2.08 -1.96 12.22
CA ALA A 55 2.64 -2.75 11.12
C ALA A 55 3.26 -4.07 11.61
N GLY A 56 3.75 -4.10 12.84
CA GLY A 56 4.59 -5.16 13.40
C GLY A 56 5.93 -5.22 12.67
N SER A 57 6.52 -4.06 12.37
CA SER A 57 7.82 -3.98 11.69
C SER A 57 8.95 -4.64 12.48
N ASN A 58 8.85 -4.63 13.80
CA ASN A 58 9.80 -5.29 14.69
C ASN A 58 9.88 -6.81 14.48
N ASP A 59 8.83 -7.45 13.97
CA ASP A 59 8.83 -8.90 13.71
C ASP A 59 9.80 -9.28 12.57
N TYR A 60 10.15 -8.32 11.70
CA TYR A 60 11.13 -8.51 10.62
C TYR A 60 12.54 -8.12 11.03
N ARG A 61 12.68 -7.30 12.08
CA ARG A 61 13.93 -6.68 12.46
C ARG A 61 14.92 -7.74 12.92
N LYS A 62 16.08 -7.76 12.27
CA LYS A 62 17.21 -8.63 12.62
C LYS A 62 18.42 -7.76 12.98
N PRO A 63 19.15 -8.08 14.07
CA PRO A 63 20.34 -7.32 14.46
C PRO A 63 21.31 -7.17 13.30
N ASN A 64 21.81 -5.95 13.07
CA ASN A 64 22.79 -5.58 12.04
C ASN A 64 22.43 -5.88 10.58
N GLN A 65 21.25 -6.46 10.30
CA GLN A 65 20.87 -6.88 8.96
C GLN A 65 20.79 -5.70 7.99
N PHE A 66 20.27 -4.55 8.43
CA PHE A 66 20.22 -3.34 7.62
C PHE A 66 21.62 -2.86 7.23
N SER A 67 22.54 -2.76 8.20
CA SER A 67 23.93 -2.38 7.96
C SER A 67 24.63 -3.31 6.96
N ILE A 68 24.40 -4.62 7.07
CA ILE A 68 24.93 -5.62 6.13
C ILE A 68 24.39 -5.39 4.72
N LEU A 69 23.09 -5.09 4.57
CA LEU A 69 22.47 -4.86 3.27
C LEU A 69 22.99 -3.58 2.60
N VAL A 70 23.21 -2.52 3.37
CA VAL A 70 23.77 -1.25 2.86
C VAL A 70 25.19 -1.43 2.33
N GLN A 71 25.98 -2.33 2.92
CA GLN A 71 27.35 -2.62 2.51
C GLN A 71 27.45 -3.57 1.31
N LYS A 72 26.34 -4.16 0.84
CA LYS A 72 26.37 -5.08 -0.29
C LYS A 72 26.80 -4.38 -1.58
N PRO A 73 27.47 -5.10 -2.50
CA PRO A 73 27.85 -4.56 -3.80
C PRO A 73 26.65 -4.00 -4.59
N ARG A 74 26.92 -2.95 -5.36
CA ARG A 74 25.94 -2.34 -6.26
C ARG A 74 25.38 -3.37 -7.25
N THR A 75 24.08 -3.31 -7.47
CA THR A 75 23.36 -4.09 -8.50
C THR A 75 22.80 -3.18 -9.58
N LYS A 76 22.35 -3.77 -10.70
CA LYS A 76 21.84 -3.01 -11.86
C LYS A 76 20.62 -2.15 -11.51
N ILE A 77 19.77 -2.60 -10.58
CA ILE A 77 18.55 -1.89 -10.16
C ILE A 77 18.83 -0.54 -9.49
N TYR A 78 20.05 -0.30 -8.99
CA TYR A 78 20.39 0.97 -8.32
C TYR A 78 20.26 2.17 -9.27
N HIS A 79 20.51 2.00 -10.57
CA HIS A 79 20.32 3.06 -11.56
C HIS A 79 18.84 3.46 -11.70
N VAL A 80 17.92 2.49 -11.59
CA VAL A 80 16.49 2.75 -11.64
C VAL A 80 16.06 3.50 -10.38
N ILE A 81 16.53 3.08 -9.22
CA ILE A 81 16.28 3.74 -7.93
C ILE A 81 16.76 5.19 -7.99
N GLU A 82 18.02 5.44 -8.36
CA GLU A 82 18.63 6.77 -8.39
C GLU A 82 17.88 7.76 -9.29
N ARG A 83 17.33 7.29 -10.41
CA ARG A 83 16.49 8.11 -11.30
C ARG A 83 15.15 8.48 -10.66
N ASP A 84 14.58 7.59 -9.84
CA ASP A 84 13.27 7.83 -9.21
C ASP A 84 13.36 8.70 -7.95
N ILE A 85 14.51 8.71 -7.25
CA ILE A 85 14.73 9.54 -6.05
C ILE A 85 14.37 11.00 -6.29
N ALA A 86 14.83 11.58 -7.41
CA ALA A 86 14.60 12.99 -7.73
C ALA A 86 13.12 13.33 -7.96
N ARG A 87 12.27 12.31 -8.20
CA ARG A 87 10.83 12.46 -8.39
C ARG A 87 10.04 12.24 -7.11
N CYS A 88 10.68 11.83 -6.02
CA CYS A 88 10.04 11.57 -4.73
C CYS A 88 10.00 12.86 -3.89
N TYR A 89 8.83 13.49 -3.84
CA TYR A 89 8.58 14.73 -3.08
C TYR A 89 9.55 15.88 -3.42
N PRO A 90 9.67 16.27 -4.70
CA PRO A 90 10.66 17.25 -5.14
C PRO A 90 10.50 18.64 -4.48
N ASP A 91 9.30 18.98 -4.02
CA ASP A 91 9.00 20.28 -3.40
C ASP A 91 9.08 20.24 -1.86
N HIS A 92 9.37 19.07 -1.27
CA HIS A 92 9.44 18.93 0.18
C HIS A 92 10.85 19.28 0.69
N THR A 93 10.93 20.06 1.77
CA THR A 93 12.20 20.58 2.33
C THR A 93 13.24 19.50 2.60
N GLN A 94 12.83 18.30 3.02
CA GLN A 94 13.74 17.17 3.25
C GLN A 94 14.34 16.58 1.95
N PHE A 95 13.69 16.73 0.79
CA PHE A 95 14.04 16.05 -0.46
C PHE A 95 14.34 16.97 -1.64
N MET A 96 14.05 18.27 -1.53
CA MET A 96 14.21 19.24 -2.61
C MET A 96 15.66 19.45 -3.05
N ASP A 97 16.61 19.34 -2.12
CA ASP A 97 18.02 19.48 -2.42
C ASP A 97 18.55 18.26 -3.17
N LYS A 98 18.93 18.47 -4.43
CA LYS A 98 19.57 17.43 -5.25
C LYS A 98 20.88 17.01 -4.57
N HIS A 99 21.02 15.70 -4.33
CA HIS A 99 22.15 15.13 -3.57
C HIS A 99 22.20 15.54 -2.08
N GLY A 100 21.14 16.15 -1.55
CA GLY A 100 20.98 16.44 -0.12
C GLY A 100 20.82 15.17 0.72
N GLN A 101 20.84 15.32 2.04
CA GLN A 101 20.81 14.18 2.96
C GLN A 101 19.52 13.34 2.82
N GLY A 102 18.35 13.96 2.67
CA GLY A 102 17.11 13.20 2.53
C GLY A 102 17.05 12.34 1.26
N GLN A 103 17.59 12.82 0.13
CA GLN A 103 17.72 12.00 -1.09
C GLN A 103 18.71 10.83 -0.88
N LYS A 104 19.82 11.06 -0.16
CA LYS A 104 20.79 10.00 0.19
C LYS A 104 20.17 8.95 1.11
N ASP A 105 19.42 9.38 2.12
CA ASP A 105 18.74 8.51 3.08
C ASP A 105 17.67 7.66 2.37
N LEU A 106 16.85 8.29 1.51
CA LEU A 106 15.86 7.57 0.70
C LEU A 106 16.52 6.56 -0.25
N SER A 107 17.64 6.95 -0.88
CA SER A 107 18.43 6.04 -1.72
C SER A 107 18.95 4.85 -0.91
N THR A 108 19.45 5.08 0.30
CA THR A 108 19.96 4.03 1.20
C THR A 108 18.87 3.02 1.55
N VAL A 109 17.67 3.49 1.94
CA VAL A 109 16.52 2.62 2.25
C VAL A 109 16.16 1.74 1.06
N LEU A 110 15.95 2.34 -0.12
CA LEU A 110 15.45 1.62 -1.29
C LEU A 110 16.49 0.63 -1.84
N LYS A 111 17.78 1.00 -1.82
CA LYS A 111 18.88 0.11 -2.21
C LYS A 111 18.96 -1.08 -1.25
N ALA A 112 18.93 -0.84 0.05
CA ALA A 112 18.90 -1.91 1.05
C ALA A 112 17.69 -2.83 0.88
N TYR A 113 16.51 -2.27 0.57
CA TYR A 113 15.31 -3.06 0.29
C TYR A 113 15.46 -3.96 -0.93
N SER A 114 15.99 -3.42 -2.05
CA SER A 114 16.22 -4.22 -3.26
C SER A 114 17.16 -5.41 -3.03
N GLN A 115 18.09 -5.27 -2.08
CA GLN A 115 19.03 -6.31 -1.67
C GLN A 115 18.43 -7.30 -0.64
N TYR A 116 17.43 -6.86 0.11
CA TYR A 116 16.71 -7.67 1.09
C TYR A 116 15.74 -8.63 0.39
N ASN A 117 14.97 -8.11 -0.57
CA ASN A 117 14.07 -8.88 -1.40
C ASN A 117 14.55 -8.86 -2.85
N SER A 118 15.57 -9.65 -3.18
CA SER A 118 16.16 -9.69 -4.52
C SER A 118 15.27 -10.29 -5.61
N HIS A 119 14.11 -10.85 -5.24
CA HIS A 119 13.14 -11.35 -6.21
C HIS A 119 12.22 -10.24 -6.72
N LEU A 120 11.74 -9.39 -5.81
CA LEU A 120 10.93 -8.21 -6.14
C LEU A 120 11.81 -7.02 -6.53
N GLU A 121 12.98 -6.89 -5.90
CA GLU A 121 13.90 -5.76 -5.96
C GLU A 121 13.23 -4.43 -5.65
N TYR A 122 13.00 -3.60 -6.67
CA TYR A 122 12.43 -2.27 -6.56
C TYR A 122 11.45 -2.03 -7.71
N CYS A 123 10.29 -1.48 -7.37
CA CYS A 123 9.25 -1.08 -8.30
C CYS A 123 8.93 0.41 -8.13
N GLN A 124 8.55 1.05 -9.22
CA GLN A 124 8.14 2.46 -9.21
C GLN A 124 6.93 2.65 -8.27
N GLY A 125 6.96 3.73 -7.49
CA GLY A 125 5.98 4.01 -6.45
C GLY A 125 6.49 3.68 -5.04
N MET A 126 7.39 2.69 -4.88
CA MET A 126 8.00 2.40 -3.58
C MET A 126 8.79 3.57 -3.00
N GLY A 127 9.38 4.41 -3.85
CA GLY A 127 10.07 5.63 -3.42
C GLY A 127 9.14 6.62 -2.72
N ARG A 128 7.88 6.72 -3.15
CA ARG A 128 6.86 7.56 -2.50
C ARG A 128 6.43 7.00 -1.13
N LEU A 129 6.32 5.67 -1.02
CA LEU A 129 6.05 5.01 0.27
C LEU A 129 7.19 5.24 1.26
N ALA A 130 8.43 4.96 0.84
CA ALA A 130 9.61 5.14 1.67
C ALA A 130 9.85 6.61 2.04
N GLY A 131 9.63 7.54 1.10
CA GLY A 131 9.74 8.97 1.35
C GLY A 131 8.76 9.45 2.43
N LEU A 132 7.50 8.99 2.39
CA LEU A 132 6.51 9.30 3.43
C LEU A 132 6.99 8.82 4.81
N MET A 133 7.42 7.55 4.88
CA MET A 133 7.89 6.94 6.12
C MET A 133 9.12 7.69 6.68
N LEU A 134 10.06 8.06 5.81
CA LEU A 134 11.30 8.76 6.18
C LEU A 134 11.07 10.20 6.68
N MET A 135 9.95 10.82 6.34
CA MET A 135 9.53 12.08 6.96
C MET A 135 9.07 11.91 8.41
N GLN A 136 8.79 10.68 8.85
CA GLN A 136 8.27 10.38 10.20
C GLN A 136 9.30 9.70 11.10
N MET A 137 10.32 9.03 10.55
CA MET A 137 11.24 8.19 11.33
C MET A 137 12.65 8.11 10.74
N THR A 138 13.53 7.42 11.44
CA THR A 138 14.92 7.22 11.04
C THR A 138 15.04 6.35 9.79
N VAL A 139 16.22 6.34 9.17
CA VAL A 139 16.53 5.56 7.96
C VAL A 139 16.26 4.05 8.18
N GLU A 140 16.76 3.49 9.28
CA GLU A 140 16.60 2.05 9.53
C GLU A 140 15.15 1.68 9.88
N ASP A 141 14.47 2.50 10.69
CA ASP A 141 13.06 2.25 11.01
C ASP A 141 12.20 2.32 9.75
N THR A 142 12.52 3.25 8.83
CA THR A 142 11.87 3.34 7.52
C THR A 142 12.05 2.06 6.71
N PHE A 143 13.27 1.51 6.70
CA PHE A 143 13.54 0.25 6.01
C PHE A 143 12.68 -0.90 6.57
N TRP A 144 12.62 -1.08 7.88
CA TRP A 144 11.83 -2.17 8.48
C TRP A 144 10.32 -1.96 8.33
N LEU A 145 9.84 -0.72 8.39
CA LEU A 145 8.45 -0.42 8.12
C LEU A 145 8.10 -0.68 6.65
N LEU A 146 8.97 -0.35 5.71
CA LEU A 146 8.79 -0.65 4.28
C LEU A 146 8.70 -2.16 4.05
N VAL A 147 9.60 -2.95 4.66
CA VAL A 147 9.56 -4.42 4.61
C VAL A 147 8.21 -4.97 5.08
N ALA A 148 7.76 -4.54 6.27
CA ALA A 148 6.48 -4.99 6.81
C ALA A 148 5.29 -4.53 5.97
N THR A 149 5.35 -3.32 5.41
CA THR A 149 4.29 -2.74 4.56
C THR A 149 4.10 -3.56 3.30
N ILE A 150 5.20 -3.84 2.58
CA ILE A 150 5.13 -4.60 1.33
C ILE A 150 4.75 -6.05 1.59
N ASP A 151 5.33 -6.69 2.61
CA ASP A 151 5.08 -8.11 2.87
C ASP A 151 3.65 -8.38 3.40
N ARG A 152 3.15 -7.55 4.33
CA ARG A 152 1.87 -7.81 5.03
C ARG A 152 0.66 -7.12 4.43
N TYR A 153 0.85 -5.95 3.81
CA TYR A 153 -0.27 -5.10 3.41
C TYR A 153 -0.37 -4.93 1.89
N MET A 154 0.77 -4.90 1.20
CA MET A 154 0.85 -4.64 -0.25
C MET A 154 1.48 -5.82 -1.00
N ASN A 155 1.28 -7.04 -0.52
CA ASN A 155 1.75 -8.24 -1.20
C ASN A 155 1.10 -8.36 -2.58
N GLY A 156 1.89 -8.61 -3.62
CA GLY A 156 1.41 -8.75 -5.00
C GLY A 156 1.19 -7.43 -5.78
N TYR A 157 1.33 -6.27 -5.14
CA TYR A 157 1.13 -4.97 -5.83
C TYR A 157 2.26 -4.60 -6.79
N PHE A 158 3.49 -4.96 -6.42
CA PHE A 158 4.71 -4.56 -7.14
C PHE A 158 5.23 -5.65 -8.08
N THR A 159 4.34 -6.52 -8.56
CA THR A 159 4.67 -7.56 -9.54
C THR A 159 4.67 -6.98 -10.95
N PRO A 160 5.45 -7.54 -11.91
CA PRO A 160 5.42 -7.07 -13.30
C PRO A 160 4.04 -7.11 -13.96
N THR A 161 3.17 -8.01 -13.49
CA THR A 161 1.82 -8.22 -14.03
C THR A 161 0.78 -7.31 -13.37
N LEU A 162 1.13 -6.65 -12.25
CA LEU A 162 0.23 -5.90 -11.39
C LEU A 162 -0.99 -6.73 -10.98
N SER A 163 -0.79 -8.03 -10.75
CA SER A 163 -1.88 -9.01 -10.53
C SER A 163 -2.82 -8.61 -9.40
N GLN A 164 -2.29 -8.21 -8.24
CA GLN A 164 -3.11 -7.78 -7.11
C GLN A 164 -3.88 -6.49 -7.44
N LEU A 165 -3.23 -5.53 -8.10
CA LEU A 165 -3.87 -4.27 -8.49
C LEU A 165 -5.01 -4.47 -9.49
N ARG A 166 -4.90 -5.43 -10.42
CA ARG A 166 -5.98 -5.80 -11.35
C ARG A 166 -7.20 -6.36 -10.61
N ILE A 167 -6.96 -7.26 -9.64
CA ILE A 167 -8.03 -7.76 -8.76
C ILE A 167 -8.70 -6.60 -8.04
N ASP A 168 -7.93 -5.66 -7.51
CA ASP A 168 -8.46 -4.50 -6.80
C ASP A 168 -9.21 -3.53 -7.71
N ALA A 169 -8.77 -3.36 -8.96
CA ALA A 169 -9.48 -2.59 -9.98
C ALA A 169 -10.85 -3.20 -10.27
N TYR A 170 -10.92 -4.52 -10.43
CA TYR A 170 -12.19 -5.22 -10.60
C TYR A 170 -13.10 -5.02 -9.38
N ILE A 171 -12.57 -5.21 -8.15
CA ILE A 171 -13.33 -5.02 -6.92
C ILE A 171 -13.88 -3.60 -6.83
N ILE A 172 -13.06 -2.57 -7.10
CA ILE A 172 -13.51 -1.17 -7.11
C ILE A 172 -14.61 -0.95 -8.15
N GLY A 173 -14.48 -1.51 -9.35
CA GLY A 173 -15.51 -1.40 -10.39
C GLY A 173 -16.86 -1.96 -9.91
N GLN A 174 -16.85 -3.16 -9.31
CA GLN A 174 -18.07 -3.77 -8.77
C GLN A 174 -18.63 -3.00 -7.57
N LEU A 175 -17.77 -2.55 -6.65
CA LEU A 175 -18.21 -1.74 -5.52
C LEU A 175 -18.79 -0.40 -5.95
N LEU A 176 -18.24 0.21 -7.01
CA LEU A 176 -18.77 1.46 -7.54
C LEU A 176 -20.13 1.26 -8.22
N LYS A 177 -20.34 0.11 -8.90
CA LYS A 177 -21.66 -0.27 -9.43
C LYS A 177 -22.70 -0.40 -8.32
N ASP A 178 -22.35 -1.05 -7.22
CA ASP A 178 -23.25 -1.19 -6.07
C ASP A 178 -23.53 0.15 -5.38
N HIS A 179 -22.51 1.01 -5.29
CA HIS A 179 -22.54 2.23 -4.48
C HIS A 179 -23.09 3.46 -5.23
N SER A 180 -22.72 3.62 -6.50
CA SER A 180 -23.16 4.73 -7.36
C SER A 180 -23.32 4.26 -8.83
N PRO A 181 -24.41 3.53 -9.15
CA PRO A 181 -24.62 2.91 -10.47
C PRO A 181 -24.52 3.92 -11.63
N LYS A 182 -25.06 5.13 -11.45
CA LYS A 182 -25.01 6.18 -12.47
C LYS A 182 -23.58 6.60 -12.81
N LEU A 183 -22.73 6.76 -11.79
CA LEU A 183 -21.34 7.14 -12.00
C LEU A 183 -20.54 5.98 -12.61
N ALA A 184 -20.79 4.75 -12.14
CA ALA A 184 -20.17 3.56 -12.73
C ALA A 184 -20.50 3.46 -14.23
N GLN A 185 -21.78 3.61 -14.60
CA GLN A 185 -22.21 3.61 -15.99
C GLN A 185 -21.57 4.73 -16.81
N HIS A 186 -21.49 5.95 -16.27
CA HIS A 186 -20.86 7.07 -16.95
C HIS A 186 -19.38 6.81 -17.29
N LEU A 187 -18.62 6.25 -16.35
CA LEU A 187 -17.23 5.87 -16.57
C LEU A 187 -17.12 4.74 -17.60
N GLU A 188 -17.97 3.71 -17.52
CA GLU A 188 -17.96 2.58 -18.45
C GLU A 188 -18.36 2.98 -19.87
N SER A 189 -19.37 3.84 -20.03
CA SER A 189 -19.76 4.38 -21.33
C SER A 189 -18.69 5.28 -21.96
N ASN A 190 -17.72 5.73 -21.16
CA ASN A 190 -16.56 6.51 -21.61
C ASN A 190 -15.28 5.67 -21.60
N ASP A 191 -15.34 4.34 -21.53
CA ASP A 191 -14.16 3.45 -21.53
C ASP A 191 -13.12 3.76 -20.42
N VAL A 192 -13.55 4.35 -19.30
CA VAL A 192 -12.69 4.64 -18.16
C VAL A 192 -12.69 3.45 -17.20
N LEU A 193 -11.65 2.62 -17.29
CA LEU A 193 -11.50 1.44 -16.44
C LEU A 193 -10.88 1.81 -15.08
N PRO A 194 -11.28 1.17 -13.96
CA PRO A 194 -10.74 1.45 -12.64
C PRO A 194 -9.21 1.43 -12.56
N ILE A 195 -8.57 0.49 -13.26
CA ILE A 195 -7.11 0.33 -13.27
C ILE A 195 -6.38 1.62 -13.72
N MET A 196 -7.01 2.45 -14.55
CA MET A 196 -6.42 3.68 -15.10
C MET A 196 -6.18 4.75 -14.03
N TYR A 197 -7.02 4.83 -13.00
CA TYR A 197 -6.87 5.81 -11.92
C TYR A 197 -6.38 5.17 -10.61
N ILE A 198 -6.78 3.93 -10.28
CA ILE A 198 -6.38 3.33 -9.01
C ILE A 198 -4.89 2.95 -8.96
N ALA A 199 -4.20 2.82 -10.09
CA ALA A 199 -2.77 2.51 -10.11
C ALA A 199 -1.96 3.58 -9.35
N GLN A 200 -2.22 4.86 -9.65
CA GLN A 200 -1.61 5.97 -8.92
C GLN A 200 -2.01 5.95 -7.44
N TRP A 201 -3.29 5.69 -7.16
CA TRP A 201 -3.82 5.71 -5.80
C TRP A 201 -3.25 4.59 -4.93
N PHE A 202 -3.16 3.36 -5.41
CA PHE A 202 -2.85 2.21 -4.57
C PHE A 202 -1.35 1.95 -4.49
N LEU A 203 -0.62 2.05 -5.62
CA LEU A 203 0.83 1.81 -5.62
C LEU A 203 1.59 2.83 -4.77
N THR A 204 1.03 4.03 -4.62
CA THR A 204 1.61 5.10 -3.78
C THR A 204 0.83 5.32 -2.49
N ALA A 205 -0.13 4.44 -2.15
CA ALA A 205 -0.99 4.55 -0.97
C ALA A 205 -1.53 5.98 -0.77
N PHE A 206 -2.05 6.55 -1.86
CA PHE A 206 -2.69 7.86 -1.99
C PHE A 206 -1.79 9.08 -1.79
N THR A 207 -0.48 8.90 -1.61
CA THR A 207 0.49 9.99 -1.40
C THR A 207 0.57 10.97 -2.58
N MET A 208 0.21 10.54 -3.79
CA MET A 208 0.18 11.39 -4.99
C MET A 208 -1.17 12.08 -5.25
N THR A 209 -2.20 11.79 -4.48
CA THR A 209 -3.58 12.22 -4.78
C THR A 209 -4.20 13.03 -3.65
N LEU A 210 -3.83 12.74 -2.40
CA LEU A 210 -4.43 13.38 -1.24
C LEU A 210 -3.59 14.54 -0.74
N PRO A 211 -4.21 15.59 -0.17
CA PRO A 211 -3.48 16.56 0.62
C PRO A 211 -2.80 15.88 1.81
N TRP A 212 -1.67 16.46 2.25
CA TRP A 212 -0.76 15.82 3.21
C TRP A 212 -1.44 15.34 4.50
N ASP A 213 -2.29 16.16 5.10
CA ASP A 213 -3.01 15.79 6.32
C ASP A 213 -3.95 14.59 6.11
N SER A 214 -4.55 14.47 4.92
CA SER A 214 -5.39 13.32 4.55
C SER A 214 -4.55 12.07 4.34
N VAL A 215 -3.36 12.20 3.71
CA VAL A 215 -2.41 11.09 3.55
C VAL A 215 -2.08 10.48 4.92
N LEU A 216 -1.67 11.29 5.89
CA LEU A 216 -1.29 10.80 7.22
C LEU A 216 -2.44 10.06 7.90
N ARG A 217 -3.67 10.57 7.79
CA ARG A 217 -4.84 9.96 8.40
C ARG A 217 -5.29 8.67 7.71
N VAL A 218 -5.15 8.60 6.38
CA VAL A 218 -5.37 7.37 5.62
C VAL A 218 -4.34 6.31 6.02
N TRP A 219 -3.07 6.69 6.21
CA TRP A 219 -2.01 5.79 6.64
C TRP A 219 -2.18 5.31 8.08
N ASP A 220 -2.62 6.17 9.00
CA ASP A 220 -3.01 5.80 10.35
C ASP A 220 -4.04 4.65 10.31
N ALA A 221 -5.12 4.83 9.54
CA ALA A 221 -6.18 3.84 9.39
C ALA A 221 -5.70 2.58 8.64
N PHE A 222 -4.86 2.74 7.62
CA PHE A 222 -4.32 1.65 6.80
C PHE A 222 -3.54 0.64 7.65
N TYR A 223 -2.64 1.09 8.53
CA TYR A 223 -1.90 0.17 9.39
C TYR A 223 -2.79 -0.55 10.41
N PHE A 224 -3.92 0.04 10.80
CA PHE A 224 -4.87 -0.60 11.71
C PHE A 224 -5.83 -1.56 11.01
N GLU A 225 -6.49 -1.13 9.94
CA GLU A 225 -7.59 -1.84 9.27
C GLU A 225 -7.17 -2.60 8.00
N GLY A 226 -5.98 -2.34 7.47
CA GLY A 226 -5.43 -2.95 6.26
C GLY A 226 -5.97 -2.33 4.97
N ILE A 227 -5.78 -3.07 3.86
CA ILE A 227 -6.10 -2.62 2.49
C ILE A 227 -7.56 -2.22 2.27
N LYS A 228 -8.46 -2.69 3.15
CA LYS A 228 -9.88 -2.29 3.13
C LYS A 228 -10.08 -0.77 3.20
N VAL A 229 -9.15 -0.05 3.82
CA VAL A 229 -9.17 1.42 3.85
C VAL A 229 -9.07 1.98 2.44
N PHE A 230 -8.29 1.38 1.55
CA PHE A 230 -8.12 1.87 0.19
C PHE A 230 -9.44 1.82 -0.58
N TYR A 231 -10.21 0.73 -0.48
CA TYR A 231 -11.52 0.67 -1.13
C TYR A 231 -12.49 1.74 -0.61
N ARG A 232 -12.52 1.96 0.71
CA ARG A 232 -13.38 2.98 1.31
C ARG A 232 -12.99 4.39 0.87
N VAL A 233 -11.69 4.68 0.87
CA VAL A 233 -11.15 5.97 0.44
C VAL A 233 -11.45 6.19 -1.05
N SER A 234 -11.27 5.18 -1.90
CA SER A 234 -11.64 5.26 -3.32
C SER A 234 -13.10 5.58 -3.52
N LEU A 235 -14.02 4.82 -2.90
CA LEU A 235 -15.46 5.09 -3.04
C LEU A 235 -15.83 6.48 -2.50
N ALA A 236 -15.21 6.92 -1.40
CA ALA A 236 -15.41 8.27 -0.89
C ALA A 236 -14.93 9.36 -1.85
N ILE A 237 -13.76 9.17 -2.50
CA ILE A 237 -13.28 10.08 -3.53
C ILE A 237 -14.30 10.13 -4.68
N MET A 238 -14.79 8.98 -5.15
CA MET A 238 -15.78 8.91 -6.23
C MET A 238 -17.08 9.62 -5.84
N ASP A 239 -17.56 9.47 -4.60
CA ASP A 239 -18.75 10.15 -4.10
C ASP A 239 -18.57 11.67 -4.03
N ILE A 240 -17.44 12.13 -3.47
CA ILE A 240 -17.14 13.55 -3.32
C ILE A 240 -17.05 14.22 -4.70
N CYS A 241 -16.48 13.52 -5.69
CA CYS A 241 -16.25 14.04 -7.02
C CYS A 241 -17.43 13.78 -7.98
N LYS A 242 -18.46 13.05 -7.54
CA LYS A 242 -19.52 12.51 -8.40
C LYS A 242 -20.19 13.57 -9.26
N ASP A 243 -20.61 14.66 -8.65
CA ASP A 243 -21.34 15.72 -9.36
C ASP A 243 -20.45 16.42 -10.39
N HIS A 244 -19.15 16.57 -10.10
CA HIS A 244 -18.21 17.13 -11.07
C HIS A 244 -18.02 16.17 -12.24
N LEU A 245 -17.74 14.89 -11.96
CA LEU A 245 -17.51 13.85 -12.96
C LEU A 245 -18.70 13.66 -13.91
N LEU A 246 -19.93 13.70 -13.38
CA LEU A 246 -21.14 13.51 -14.18
C LEU A 246 -21.48 14.74 -15.04
N ASN A 247 -21.29 15.94 -14.49
CA ASN A 247 -21.80 17.16 -15.13
C ASN A 247 -20.74 17.92 -15.95
N ASN A 248 -19.45 17.71 -15.67
CA ASN A 248 -18.36 18.51 -16.24
C ASN A 248 -17.28 17.67 -16.96
N CYS A 249 -17.41 16.34 -16.96
CA CYS A 249 -16.46 15.45 -17.63
C CYS A 249 -17.21 14.52 -18.60
N PRO A 250 -17.64 15.01 -19.77
CA PRO A 250 -18.37 14.21 -20.74
C PRO A 250 -17.51 13.17 -21.48
N THR A 251 -16.18 13.31 -21.48
CA THR A 251 -15.26 12.42 -22.23
C THR A 251 -14.31 11.63 -21.34
N ASN A 252 -13.76 10.53 -21.89
CA ASN A 252 -12.68 9.75 -21.26
C ASN A 252 -11.50 10.62 -20.78
N SER A 253 -11.03 11.53 -21.64
CA SER A 253 -9.87 12.38 -21.36
C SER A 253 -10.11 13.32 -20.18
N GLU A 254 -11.30 13.93 -20.09
CA GLU A 254 -11.65 14.83 -18.98
C GLU A 254 -11.83 14.07 -17.67
N LEU A 255 -12.47 12.89 -17.72
CA LEU A 255 -12.61 12.01 -16.57
C LEU A 255 -11.25 11.59 -16.00
N LEU A 256 -10.33 11.15 -16.87
CA LEU A 256 -8.98 10.73 -16.45
C LEU A 256 -8.14 11.92 -15.98
N ALA A 257 -8.19 13.06 -16.69
CA ALA A 257 -7.48 14.27 -16.28
C ALA A 257 -7.90 14.70 -14.86
N PHE A 258 -9.20 14.65 -14.57
CA PHE A 258 -9.71 14.98 -13.24
C PHE A 258 -9.31 13.91 -12.19
N LEU A 259 -9.56 12.62 -12.45
CA LEU A 259 -9.29 11.55 -11.48
C LEU A 259 -7.81 11.38 -11.12
N LEU A 260 -6.90 11.73 -12.04
CA LEU A 260 -5.46 11.70 -11.80
C LEU A 260 -4.95 12.96 -11.09
N HIS A 261 -5.68 14.07 -11.18
CA HIS A 261 -5.28 15.38 -10.63
C HIS A 261 -6.45 16.08 -9.89
N ILE A 262 -7.05 15.37 -8.94
CA ILE A 262 -8.18 15.91 -8.16
C ILE A 262 -7.71 17.09 -7.31
N PRO A 263 -8.39 18.26 -7.37
CA PRO A 263 -8.00 19.40 -6.56
C PRO A 263 -8.06 19.09 -5.05
N HIS A 264 -7.02 19.48 -4.32
CA HIS A 264 -6.85 19.11 -2.91
C HIS A 264 -7.97 19.63 -2.00
N GLU A 265 -8.67 20.70 -2.37
CA GLU A 265 -9.82 21.24 -1.62
C GLU A 265 -10.98 20.25 -1.52
N TYR A 266 -11.13 19.32 -2.46
CA TYR A 266 -12.15 18.27 -2.42
C TYR A 266 -11.83 17.23 -1.34
N LEU A 267 -10.55 16.98 -1.09
CA LEU A 267 -10.08 15.78 -0.39
C LEU A 267 -9.50 16.08 1.00
N GLN A 268 -9.99 17.15 1.63
CA GLN A 268 -9.60 17.53 2.99
C GLN A 268 -9.93 16.43 4.02
N PRO A 269 -9.18 16.33 5.13
CA PRO A 269 -9.20 15.13 5.99
C PRO A 269 -10.58 14.79 6.55
N ASN A 270 -11.31 15.79 7.05
CA ASN A 270 -12.63 15.56 7.65
C ASN A 270 -13.63 15.11 6.59
N THR A 271 -13.73 15.84 5.47
CA THR A 271 -14.62 15.50 4.34
C THR A 271 -14.37 14.08 3.84
N LEU A 272 -13.10 13.76 3.55
CA LEU A 272 -12.72 12.47 3.00
C LEU A 272 -12.97 11.31 3.97
N LEU A 273 -12.49 11.42 5.22
CA LEU A 273 -12.55 10.31 6.16
C LEU A 273 -13.96 10.08 6.70
N GLU A 274 -14.74 11.15 6.91
CA GLU A 274 -16.15 10.99 7.27
C GLU A 274 -16.92 10.29 6.17
N SER A 275 -16.71 10.67 4.90
CA SER A 275 -17.28 9.96 3.76
C SER A 275 -16.83 8.50 3.73
N ALA A 276 -15.52 8.24 3.75
CA ALA A 276 -14.94 6.89 3.68
C ALA A 276 -15.41 5.96 4.81
N PHE A 277 -15.53 6.47 6.05
CA PHE A 277 -15.89 5.67 7.20
C PHE A 277 -17.40 5.47 7.39
N ARG A 278 -18.24 6.27 6.72
CA ARG A 278 -19.68 6.01 6.59
C ARG A 278 -19.98 4.83 5.66
N ILE A 279 -19.11 4.55 4.69
CA ILE A 279 -19.28 3.45 3.74
C ILE A 279 -19.18 2.09 4.45
N ASN A 280 -20.32 1.40 4.53
CA ASN A 280 -20.40 0.07 5.10
C ASN A 280 -19.95 -1.00 4.10
N LEU A 281 -18.64 -1.18 4.02
CA LEU A 281 -18.05 -2.23 3.19
C LEU A 281 -17.90 -3.53 4.01
N SER A 282 -18.48 -4.65 3.60
CA SER A 282 -18.25 -5.93 4.29
C SER A 282 -16.98 -6.62 3.79
N LYS A 283 -16.28 -7.36 4.67
CA LYS A 283 -15.20 -8.25 4.24
C LYS A 283 -15.72 -9.38 3.33
N THR A 284 -16.99 -9.74 3.45
CA THR A 284 -17.63 -10.77 2.62
C THR A 284 -17.75 -10.32 1.17
N ASP A 285 -18.15 -9.07 0.93
CA ASP A 285 -18.33 -8.53 -0.42
C ASP A 285 -17.00 -8.40 -1.15
N ILE A 286 -15.97 -7.87 -0.47
CA ILE A 286 -14.60 -7.82 -1.01
C ILE A 286 -14.12 -9.24 -1.40
N LYS A 287 -14.30 -10.22 -0.52
CA LYS A 287 -13.90 -11.62 -0.82
C LYS A 287 -14.70 -12.20 -1.98
N ARG A 288 -16.00 -11.90 -2.06
CA ARG A 288 -16.87 -12.34 -3.16
C ARG A 288 -16.38 -11.79 -4.49
N TYR A 289 -16.11 -10.49 -4.58
CA TYR A 289 -15.59 -9.85 -5.79
C TYR A 289 -14.17 -10.30 -6.13
N ALA A 290 -13.29 -10.47 -5.14
CA ALA A 290 -11.95 -11.02 -5.36
C ALA A 290 -11.98 -12.43 -5.98
N LYS A 291 -12.91 -13.29 -5.51
CA LYS A 291 -13.09 -14.63 -6.07
C LYS A 291 -13.58 -14.57 -7.53
N ARG A 292 -14.51 -13.66 -7.84
CA ARG A 292 -15.02 -13.45 -9.21
C ARG A 292 -13.94 -12.91 -10.15
N ALA A 293 -13.13 -11.96 -9.70
CA ALA A 293 -11.98 -11.47 -10.46
C ALA A 293 -11.06 -12.62 -10.88
N GLY A 294 -10.72 -13.52 -9.93
CA GLY A 294 -9.88 -14.68 -10.21
C GLY A 294 -10.49 -15.70 -11.19
N SER A 295 -11.81 -15.75 -11.35
CA SER A 295 -12.48 -16.64 -12.31
C SER A 295 -12.74 -16.00 -13.67
N GLU A 296 -13.08 -14.71 -13.71
CA GLU A 296 -13.43 -13.98 -14.94
C GLU A 296 -12.19 -13.46 -15.69
N ASP A 297 -11.09 -13.13 -15.00
CA ASP A 297 -9.82 -12.77 -15.66
C ASP A 297 -9.03 -14.01 -16.13
N ALA A 298 -9.23 -15.18 -15.50
CA ALA A 298 -8.61 -16.44 -15.94
C ALA A 298 -9.05 -16.86 -17.35
N THR A 299 -10.21 -16.39 -17.81
CA THR A 299 -10.71 -16.58 -19.16
C THR A 299 -10.23 -15.54 -20.17
N THR A 300 -9.58 -14.46 -19.73
CA THR A 300 -9.29 -13.29 -20.59
C THR A 300 -7.82 -12.86 -20.63
N SER A 301 -6.96 -13.36 -19.73
CA SER A 301 -5.50 -13.18 -19.88
C SER A 301 -4.72 -14.25 -19.12
N GLY A 302 -4.08 -15.16 -19.87
CA GLY A 302 -3.44 -16.38 -19.37
C GLY A 302 -2.18 -16.18 -18.52
N LEU A 303 -2.31 -15.62 -17.31
CA LEU A 303 -1.26 -15.61 -16.29
C LEU A 303 -1.80 -16.12 -14.93
N PRO A 304 -1.05 -16.98 -14.20
CA PRO A 304 -1.59 -17.66 -13.03
C PRO A 304 -1.83 -16.73 -11.85
N PHE A 305 -2.90 -17.03 -11.11
CA PHE A 305 -3.23 -16.43 -9.83
C PHE A 305 -2.15 -16.76 -8.78
N GLU A 306 -1.32 -15.78 -8.40
CA GLU A 306 -0.54 -15.88 -7.16
C GLU A 306 -1.46 -15.52 -5.98
N HIS A 307 -1.48 -16.37 -4.95
CA HIS A 307 -2.45 -16.35 -3.85
C HIS A 307 -2.52 -14.99 -3.10
N GLY A 308 -3.36 -14.06 -3.58
CA GLY A 308 -3.59 -12.74 -2.99
C GLY A 308 -4.51 -12.70 -1.76
N ILE A 309 -4.94 -13.85 -1.21
CA ILE A 309 -5.86 -13.88 -0.05
C ILE A 309 -5.10 -14.10 1.27
N LYS A 310 -4.15 -13.22 1.58
CA LYS A 310 -3.63 -13.06 2.97
C LYS A 310 -3.81 -11.65 3.53
N ASN A 311 -4.11 -10.65 2.69
CA ASN A 311 -4.23 -9.23 3.08
C ASN A 311 -5.45 -8.87 3.97
N LEU A 312 -6.31 -9.84 4.31
CA LEU A 312 -7.55 -9.61 5.09
C LEU A 312 -7.51 -10.11 6.55
N GLN A 313 -6.45 -10.84 6.93
CA GLN A 313 -6.26 -11.39 8.27
C GLN A 313 -5.13 -10.67 9.00
N VAL A 314 -5.43 -9.48 9.51
CA VAL A 314 -4.56 -8.84 10.50
C VAL A 314 -5.08 -9.25 11.88
N GLY A 315 -4.30 -10.04 12.64
CA GLY A 315 -4.64 -10.43 14.02
C GLY A 315 -4.48 -11.92 14.38
N ASN A 316 -3.83 -12.74 13.55
CA ASN A 316 -3.44 -14.10 13.93
C ASN A 316 -1.92 -14.14 14.17
N SER A 317 -1.51 -14.23 15.43
CA SER A 317 -0.11 -14.44 15.86
C SER A 317 0.47 -15.78 15.39
N ASN A 318 -0.37 -16.68 14.86
CA ASN A 318 0.01 -18.00 14.37
C ASN A 318 0.20 -18.12 12.84
N SER A 319 0.27 -17.00 12.09
CA SER A 319 0.78 -17.11 10.72
C SER A 319 2.30 -17.30 10.79
N HIS A 320 2.75 -18.55 10.81
CA HIS A 320 4.13 -18.87 10.46
C HIS A 320 4.48 -18.07 9.21
N SER A 321 5.55 -17.27 9.31
CA SER A 321 6.18 -16.71 8.13
C SER A 321 6.46 -17.89 7.21
N LEU A 322 5.79 -17.94 6.06
CA LEU A 322 6.36 -18.65 4.95
C LEU A 322 7.54 -17.78 4.54
N GLY A 323 8.67 -17.98 5.21
CA GLY A 323 9.95 -17.67 4.59
C GLY A 323 9.87 -18.27 3.20
N PHE A 324 10.08 -17.43 2.18
CA PHE A 324 10.07 -17.80 0.78
C PHE A 324 11.04 -18.97 0.58
N LYS A 325 10.56 -20.20 0.74
CA LYS A 325 11.28 -21.42 0.42
C LYS A 325 11.29 -21.48 -1.09
N SER A 326 12.47 -21.20 -1.64
CA SER A 326 13.03 -21.74 -2.89
C SER A 326 11.99 -22.40 -3.81
N LEU A 327 11.50 -21.65 -4.80
CA LEU A 327 10.96 -22.24 -6.02
C LEU A 327 12.14 -22.82 -6.82
N GLY A 328 12.69 -23.91 -6.31
CA GLY A 328 13.76 -24.67 -6.92
C GLY A 328 13.20 -25.72 -7.88
N GLY A 329 13.51 -25.53 -9.17
CA GLY A 329 13.83 -26.60 -10.12
C GLY A 329 12.72 -27.62 -10.44
N LYS A 330 12.04 -27.41 -11.58
CA LYS A 330 11.51 -28.53 -12.36
C LYS A 330 12.67 -29.49 -12.67
N LYS A 331 12.71 -30.66 -12.01
CA LYS A 331 13.53 -31.80 -12.43
C LYS A 331 13.04 -32.23 -13.81
N ILE A 332 13.81 -31.89 -14.84
CA ILE A 332 13.74 -32.55 -16.15
C ILE A 332 14.23 -33.98 -15.92
N SER A 333 13.31 -34.94 -16.02
CA SER A 333 13.62 -36.36 -16.14
C SER A 333 14.39 -36.57 -17.46
N LYS A 334 15.70 -36.78 -17.36
CA LYS A 334 16.48 -37.39 -18.44
C LYS A 334 16.13 -38.88 -18.44
N LYS A 335 15.39 -39.33 -19.46
CA LYS A 335 15.34 -40.75 -19.85
C LYS A 335 16.74 -41.13 -20.35
N SER A 336 17.42 -41.98 -19.60
CA SER A 336 18.60 -42.71 -20.06
C SER A 336 18.14 -43.85 -20.97
N SER A 337 18.32 -43.67 -22.27
CA SER A 337 18.26 -44.76 -23.25
C SER A 337 19.57 -45.55 -23.17
N ASN A 338 19.55 -46.69 -22.48
CA ASN A 338 20.52 -47.76 -22.68
C ASN A 338 19.90 -48.77 -23.64
N SER A 339 20.32 -48.73 -24.90
CA SER A 339 20.12 -49.80 -25.87
C SER A 339 21.49 -50.30 -26.28
N SER A 340 21.92 -51.42 -25.68
CA SER A 340 22.93 -52.30 -26.27
C SER A 340 22.22 -53.60 -26.64
N SER A 341 22.16 -53.81 -27.94
CA SER A 341 21.73 -55.01 -28.66
C SER A 341 22.56 -56.23 -28.31
N VAL A 342 21.94 -57.42 -28.17
CA VAL A 342 22.49 -58.69 -28.70
C VAL A 342 21.36 -59.71 -28.95
N TYR A 343 21.47 -60.43 -30.07
CA TYR A 343 20.73 -61.62 -30.57
C TYR A 343 19.34 -61.32 -31.16
N GLU A 344 19.03 -61.54 -32.44
CA GLU A 344 19.56 -62.37 -33.54
C GLU A 344 19.44 -61.62 -34.88
#